data_AF-A0A091VC99-F1
#
_entry.id   AF-A0A091VC99-F1
#
_cell.length_a   1.000
_cell.length_b   1.000
_cell.length_c   1.000
_cell.angle_alpha   90.00
_cell.angle_beta   90.00
_cell.angle_gamma   90.00
#
_symmetry.space_group_name_H-M   'P 1'
#
loop_
_entity.id
_entity.type
_entity.pdbx_description
1 polymer ?
#
loop_
_entity_poly.entity_id
_entity_poly.type
_entity_poly.pdbx_seq_one_letter_code
_entity_poly.pdbx_strand_id
1 'polypeptide(L)'
;QPVEIDMIVGKDREGFFTNGLTLGAKKCSVIRDSLYVDGDCTMDIRTKSQGGEPTYNVAVGRAGRVLVFVMGKEGVHGGGLNKKAYSMAKYLRDSGF
;
A
#
# COMPACT_ATOMS: atom_id res chain seq x y z
N GLN A 1 -1.89 -13.39 -1.28
CA GLN A 1 -2.57 -14.28 -2.24
C GLN A 1 -2.80 -13.53 -3.55
N PRO A 2 -2.90 -14.18 -4.73
CA PRO A 2 -3.15 -13.48 -6.00
C PRO A 2 -4.34 -12.52 -5.94
N VAL A 3 -5.44 -12.95 -5.32
CA VAL A 3 -6.64 -12.12 -5.12
C VAL A 3 -6.39 -10.80 -4.37
N GLU A 4 -5.43 -10.77 -3.43
CA GLU A 4 -5.08 -9.54 -2.72
C GLU A 4 -4.35 -8.55 -3.63
N ILE A 5 -3.55 -9.07 -4.57
CA ILE A 5 -2.90 -8.26 -5.60
C ILE A 5 -3.97 -7.69 -6.52
N ASP A 6 -4.92 -8.52 -6.98
CA ASP A 6 -6.03 -8.11 -7.85
C ASP A 6 -6.88 -7.00 -7.23
N MET A 7 -7.12 -7.04 -5.90
CA MET A 7 -7.79 -5.96 -5.18
C MET A 7 -6.98 -4.65 -5.22
N ILE A 8 -5.65 -4.73 -5.06
CA ILE A 8 -4.78 -3.56 -5.01
C ILE A 8 -4.60 -2.93 -6.40
N VAL A 9 -4.54 -3.73 -7.46
CA VAL A 9 -4.40 -3.24 -8.85
C VAL A 9 -5.74 -3.16 -9.60
N GLY A 10 -6.84 -3.43 -8.90
CA GLY A 10 -8.18 -3.48 -9.46
C GLY A 10 -8.67 -2.13 -9.96
N LYS A 11 -9.64 -2.17 -10.87
CA LYS A 11 -10.29 -0.97 -11.44
C LYS A 11 -11.20 -0.26 -10.44
N ASP A 12 -11.80 -1.00 -9.52
CA ASP A 12 -12.57 -0.40 -8.43
C ASP A 12 -11.60 0.25 -7.45
N ARG A 13 -11.58 1.58 -7.44
CA ARG A 13 -10.72 2.39 -6.56
C ARG A 13 -11.45 2.94 -5.34
N GLU A 14 -12.73 2.61 -5.17
CA GLU A 14 -13.56 3.15 -4.09
C GLU A 14 -14.02 2.08 -3.09
N GLY A 15 -14.27 0.85 -3.57
CA GLY A 15 -14.82 -0.23 -2.76
C GLY A 15 -13.96 -0.65 -1.57
N PHE A 16 -12.65 -0.43 -1.61
CA PHE A 16 -11.75 -0.73 -0.48
C PHE A 16 -11.75 0.34 0.62
N PHE A 17 -12.30 1.54 0.41
CA PHE A 17 -12.46 2.52 1.50
C PHE A 17 -13.57 2.09 2.47
N THR A 18 -14.62 1.44 1.97
CA THR A 18 -15.72 0.93 2.79
C THR A 18 -15.43 -0.46 3.34
N ASN A 19 -14.96 -1.37 2.50
CA ASN A 19 -14.77 -2.78 2.88
C ASN A 19 -13.38 -3.06 3.49
N GLY A 20 -12.42 -2.16 3.29
CA GLY A 20 -11.00 -2.45 3.53
C GLY A 20 -10.43 -3.44 2.51
N LEU A 21 -9.24 -3.96 2.83
CA LEU A 21 -8.58 -5.02 2.07
C LEU A 21 -7.79 -5.92 3.02
N THR A 22 -7.21 -7.00 2.49
CA THR A 22 -6.25 -7.83 3.24
C THR A 22 -4.88 -7.82 2.57
N LEU A 23 -3.83 -7.87 3.40
CA LEU A 23 -2.46 -8.12 2.98
C LEU A 23 -1.94 -9.33 3.75
N GLY A 24 -1.72 -10.45 3.08
CA GLY A 24 -1.32 -11.70 3.74
C GLY A 24 -2.33 -12.12 4.80
N ALA A 25 -3.63 -12.03 4.49
CA ALA A 25 -4.76 -12.27 5.40
C ALA A 25 -4.88 -11.29 6.60
N LYS A 26 -3.99 -10.31 6.77
CA LYS A 26 -4.16 -9.25 7.76
C LYS A 26 -5.12 -8.19 7.21
N LYS A 27 -6.22 -7.94 7.92
CA LYS A 27 -7.17 -6.87 7.57
C LYS A 27 -6.50 -5.51 7.65
N CYS A 28 -6.81 -4.65 6.68
CA CYS A 28 -6.28 -3.30 6.57
C CYS A 28 -7.39 -2.30 6.17
N SER A 29 -7.15 -1.03 6.46
CA SER A 29 -7.91 0.12 5.94
C SER A 29 -7.02 0.93 5.01
N VAL A 30 -7.58 1.38 3.89
CA VAL A 30 -6.92 2.35 3.01
C VAL A 30 -7.08 3.74 3.61
N ILE A 31 -5.98 4.48 3.72
CA ILE A 31 -5.95 5.89 4.16
C ILE A 31 -5.99 6.81 2.95
N ARG A 32 -5.22 6.48 1.90
CA ARG A 32 -5.12 7.28 0.68
C ARG A 32 -4.80 6.36 -0.49
N ASP A 33 -5.44 6.59 -1.63
CA ASP A 33 -5.12 5.94 -2.89
C ASP A 33 -4.66 6.95 -3.93
N SER A 34 -3.44 6.78 -4.43
CA SER A 34 -2.87 7.52 -5.55
C SER A 34 -2.06 6.57 -6.45
N LEU A 35 -2.37 5.27 -6.41
CA LEU A 35 -1.59 4.21 -7.06
C LEU A 35 -1.58 4.33 -8.60
N TYR A 36 -2.64 4.94 -9.15
CA TYR A 36 -2.82 5.22 -10.57
C TYR A 36 -2.75 6.73 -10.89
N VAL A 37 -2.33 7.56 -9.94
CA VAL A 37 -2.09 8.98 -10.17
C VAL A 37 -0.65 9.16 -10.66
N ASP A 38 -0.50 9.74 -11.84
CA ASP A 38 0.80 10.02 -12.42
C ASP A 38 1.62 10.96 -11.53
N GLY A 39 2.88 10.61 -11.32
CA GLY A 39 3.79 11.37 -10.46
C GLY A 39 3.77 10.98 -8.98
N ASP A 40 2.72 10.31 -8.50
CA ASP A 40 2.62 9.79 -7.13
C ASP A 40 2.81 8.27 -7.10
N CYS A 41 1.90 7.50 -7.72
CA CYS A 41 1.98 6.04 -7.81
C CYS A 41 2.11 5.34 -6.43
N THR A 42 1.54 5.91 -5.37
CA THR A 42 1.54 5.30 -4.04
C THR A 42 0.14 5.12 -3.45
N MET A 43 0.03 4.21 -2.50
CA MET A 43 -1.16 4.01 -1.66
C MET A 43 -0.73 3.86 -0.21
N ASP A 44 -1.47 4.51 0.70
CA ASP A 44 -1.22 4.44 2.14
C ASP A 44 -2.29 3.58 2.81
N ILE A 45 -1.85 2.62 3.60
CA ILE A 45 -2.67 1.59 4.22
C ILE A 45 -2.31 1.51 5.70
N ARG A 46 -3.26 1.13 6.54
CA ARG A 46 -3.01 0.78 7.95
C ARG A 46 -3.62 -0.56 8.29
N THR A 47 -2.89 -1.40 9.02
CA THR A 47 -3.45 -2.67 9.51
C THR A 47 -4.55 -2.38 10.54
N LYS A 48 -5.57 -3.25 10.57
CA LYS A 48 -6.64 -3.23 11.58
C LYS A 48 -6.27 -4.18 12.72
N SER A 49 -6.58 -3.75 13.94
CA SER A 49 -6.52 -4.58 15.13
C SER A 49 -7.88 -5.24 15.41
N GLN A 50 -7.88 -6.45 15.97
CA GLN A 50 -9.10 -7.10 16.46
C GLN A 50 -9.18 -7.15 17.99
N GLY A 51 -8.05 -7.02 18.70
CA GLY A 51 -7.97 -7.20 20.15
C GLY A 51 -7.05 -6.20 20.85
N GLY A 52 -6.85 -5.02 20.28
CA GLY A 52 -5.98 -3.98 20.84
C GLY A 52 -4.49 -4.13 20.51
N GLU A 53 -4.12 -5.08 19.64
CA GLU A 53 -2.74 -5.20 19.19
C GLU A 53 -2.27 -3.96 18.40
N PRO A 54 -0.96 -3.65 18.39
CA PRO A 54 -0.44 -2.52 17.63
C PRO A 54 -0.83 -2.58 16.16
N THR A 55 -1.13 -1.40 15.59
CA THR A 55 -1.39 -1.24 14.16
C THR A 55 -0.19 -0.63 13.46
N TYR A 56 0.00 -1.01 12.21
CA TYR A 56 1.17 -0.66 11.43
C TYR A 56 0.76 0.08 10.17
N ASN A 57 1.48 1.14 9.86
CA ASN A 57 1.36 1.81 8.58
C ASN A 57 2.07 0.96 7.52
N VAL A 58 1.45 0.88 6.35
CA VAL A 58 1.97 0.21 5.16
C VAL A 58 1.90 1.19 4.01
N ALA A 59 3.01 1.38 3.32
CA ALA A 59 3.04 2.12 2.07
C ALA A 59 3.20 1.14 0.91
N VAL A 60 2.41 1.34 -0.14
CA VAL A 60 2.51 0.59 -1.40
C VAL A 60 2.99 1.55 -2.47
N GLY A 61 4.05 1.18 -3.20
CA GLY A 61 4.54 1.92 -4.35
C GLY A 61 4.40 1.08 -5.61
N ARG A 62 3.93 1.69 -6.71
CA ARG A 62 3.77 1.00 -8.00
C ARG A 62 4.87 1.37 -8.99
N ALA A 63 5.53 0.34 -9.52
CA ALA A 63 6.41 0.43 -10.68
C ALA A 63 5.66 -0.03 -11.95
N GLY A 64 6.37 -0.28 -13.05
CA GLY A 64 5.76 -0.68 -14.31
C GLY A 64 5.09 -2.06 -14.25
N ARG A 65 5.78 -3.05 -13.67
CA ARG A 65 5.35 -4.45 -13.56
C ARG A 65 5.41 -5.02 -12.13
N VAL A 66 5.90 -4.25 -11.15
CA VAL A 66 6.00 -4.69 -9.75
C VAL A 66 5.34 -3.72 -8.76
N LEU A 67 5.00 -4.25 -7.59
CA LEU A 67 4.54 -3.50 -6.42
C LEU A 67 5.57 -3.60 -5.30
N VAL A 68 5.87 -2.47 -4.67
CA VAL A 68 6.72 -2.37 -3.48
C VAL A 68 5.82 -2.23 -2.27
N PHE A 69 5.93 -3.15 -1.32
CA PHE A 69 5.25 -3.07 -0.03
C PHE A 69 6.25 -2.77 1.08
N VAL A 70 6.00 -1.72 1.85
CA VAL A 70 6.83 -1.36 3.01
C VAL A 70 5.93 -1.23 4.23
N MET A 71 6.13 -2.10 5.22
CA MET A 71 5.46 -2.03 6.51
C MET A 71 6.39 -1.38 7.54
N GLY A 72 5.90 -0.37 8.24
CA GLY A 72 6.63 0.23 9.35
C GLY A 72 6.62 -0.66 10.59
N LYS A 73 7.66 -0.52 11.41
CA LYS A 73 7.61 -0.99 12.80
C LYS A 73 6.58 -0.18 13.60
N GLU A 74 6.28 -0.64 14.81
CA GLU A 74 5.39 0.07 15.73
C GLU A 74 5.85 1.53 15.92
N GLY A 75 4.89 2.46 15.90
CA GLY A 75 5.15 3.90 16.05
C GLY A 75 5.71 4.61 14.80
N VAL A 76 6.09 3.90 13.74
CA VAL A 76 6.63 4.53 12.52
C VAL A 76 5.53 5.26 11.74
N HIS A 77 5.74 6.55 11.49
CA HIS A 77 4.77 7.40 10.78
C HIS A 77 4.67 7.08 9.28
N GLY A 78 3.45 7.16 8.73
CA GLY A 78 3.13 6.81 7.35
C GLY A 78 3.85 7.66 6.30
N GLY A 79 3.97 8.97 6.51
CA GLY A 79 4.60 9.87 5.52
C GLY A 79 6.05 9.49 5.17
N GLY A 80 6.82 9.00 6.15
CA GLY A 80 8.19 8.53 5.92
C GLY A 80 8.24 7.20 5.14
N LEU A 81 7.30 6.29 5.40
CA LEU A 81 7.16 5.04 4.66
C LEU A 81 6.74 5.29 3.22
N ASN A 82 5.79 6.21 3.03
CA ASN A 82 5.31 6.60 1.72
C ASN A 82 6.47 7.11 0.84
N LYS A 83 7.26 8.05 1.35
CA LYS A 83 8.45 8.57 0.66
C LYS A 83 9.44 7.46 0.28
N LYS A 84 9.64 6.46 1.14
CA LYS A 84 10.51 5.31 0.85
C LYS A 84 9.93 4.41 -0.24
N ALA A 85 8.65 4.04 -0.14
CA ALA A 85 7.96 3.22 -1.15
C ALA A 85 7.94 3.91 -2.52
N TYR A 86 7.66 5.22 -2.55
CA TYR A 86 7.77 6.05 -3.75
C TYR A 86 9.15 5.97 -4.38
N SER A 87 10.20 6.24 -3.60
CA SER A 87 11.58 6.25 -4.09
C SER A 87 12.00 4.90 -4.65
N MET A 88 11.63 3.80 -3.98
CA MET A 88 11.92 2.45 -4.44
C MET A 88 11.17 2.11 -5.73
N ALA A 89 9.88 2.43 -5.78
CA ALA A 89 9.05 2.19 -6.96
C ALA A 89 9.54 3.00 -8.17
N LYS A 90 9.94 4.26 -7.96
CA LYS A 90 10.56 5.10 -8.99
C LYS A 90 11.85 4.47 -9.51
N TYR A 91 12.77 4.09 -8.62
CA TYR A 91 14.03 3.44 -9.01
C TYR A 91 13.80 2.17 -9.85
N LEU A 92 12.84 1.34 -9.45
CA LEU A 92 12.48 0.13 -10.19
C LEU A 92 11.92 0.45 -11.57
N ARG A 93 11.08 1.48 -11.67
CA ARG A 93 10.52 1.96 -12.95
C ARG A 93 11.61 2.46 -13.90
N ASP A 94 12.53 3.27 -13.37
CA ASP A 94 13.69 3.78 -14.10
C ASP A 94 14.62 2.63 -14.54
N SER A 95 14.58 1.50 -13.83
CA SER A 95 15.33 0.27 -14.15
C SER A 95 14.57 -0.71 -15.05
N GLY A 96 13.37 -0.37 -15.53
CA GLY A 96 12.56 -1.19 -16.45
C GLY A 96 11.59 -2.19 -15.80
N PHE A 97 11.40 -2.10 -14.48
CA PHE A 97 10.46 -2.91 -13.69
C PHE A 97 9.19 -2.14 -13.31
#